data_AF-A0AAD6V2J1-F1
#
_entry.id   AF-A0AAD6V2J1-F1
#
_cell.length_a   1.000
_cell.length_b   1.000
_cell.length_c   1.000
_cell.angle_alpha   90.00
_cell.angle_beta   90.00
_cell.angle_gamma   90.00
#
_symmetry.space_group_name_H-M   'P 1'
#
loop_
_entity.id
_entity.type
_entity.pdbx_description
1 polymer ?
#
loop_
_entity_poly.entity_id
_entity_poly.type
_entity_poly.pdbx_seq_one_letter_code
_entity_poly.pdbx_strand_id
1 'polypeptide(L)' 'LNLPEDIRYRPEFMWLSIIVRPHEPDHDQLNYYVRPIVDDFVAGWTRGFRVSRTALHPLG' A
#
# COMPACT_ATOMS: atom_id res chain seq x y z
N LEU A 1 -14.76 -1.06 1.93
CA LEU A 1 -15.29 -1.44 0.60
C LEU A 1 -15.61 -2.93 0.60
N ASN A 2 -16.90 -3.31 0.57
CA ASN A 2 -17.33 -4.70 0.43
C ASN A 2 -17.43 -5.07 -1.06
N LEU A 3 -16.28 -5.10 -1.75
CA LEU A 3 -16.22 -5.53 -3.14
C LEU A 3 -15.97 -7.05 -3.22
N PRO A 4 -16.46 -7.73 -4.27
CA PRO A 4 -16.04 -9.08 -4.65
C PRO A 4 -14.51 -9.19 -4.77
N GLU A 5 -13.94 -10.32 -4.35
CA GLU A 5 -12.48 -10.52 -4.23
C GLU A 5 -11.74 -10.39 -5.58
N ASP A 6 -12.41 -10.79 -6.66
CA ASP A 6 -11.93 -10.73 -8.04
C ASP A 6 -11.78 -9.31 -8.59
N ILE A 7 -12.42 -8.30 -7.97
CA ILE A 7 -12.33 -6.91 -8.41
C ILE A 7 -11.61 -5.99 -7.42
N ARG A 8 -11.35 -6.44 -6.18
CA ARG A 8 -10.68 -5.61 -5.14
C ARG A 8 -9.31 -5.08 -5.55
N TYR A 9 -8.57 -5.85 -6.34
CA TYR A 9 -7.20 -5.52 -6.73
C TYR A 9 -7.11 -4.70 -8.01
N ARG A 10 -8.25 -4.38 -8.65
CA ARG A 10 -8.21 -3.54 -9.84
C ARG A 10 -7.91 -2.10 -9.44
N PRO A 11 -7.11 -1.36 -10.23
CA PRO A 11 -6.72 0.01 -9.91
C PRO A 11 -7.91 0.93 -9.59
N GLU A 12 -9.04 0.73 -10.27
CA GLU A 12 -10.24 1.57 -10.13
C GLU A 12 -10.96 1.38 -8.77
N PHE A 13 -10.65 0.30 -8.07
CA PHE A 13 -11.30 -0.08 -6.81
C PHE A 13 -10.36 -0.03 -5.61
N MET A 14 -9.12 0.40 -5.82
CA MET A 14 -8.11 0.49 -4.79
C MET A 14 -8.31 1.78 -3.98
N TRP A 15 -8.57 1.64 -2.67
CA TRP A 15 -8.71 2.76 -1.75
C TRP A 15 -7.56 2.74 -0.74
N LEU A 16 -6.81 3.84 -0.67
CA LEU A 16 -5.74 4.03 0.31
C LEU A 16 -6.16 5.09 1.32
N SER A 17 -6.19 4.72 2.60
CA SER A 17 -6.35 5.66 3.71
C SER A 17 -5.07 5.71 4.53
N ILE A 18 -4.53 6.91 4.73
CA ILE A 18 -3.38 7.14 5.61
C ILE A 18 -3.88 7.88 6.84
N ILE A 19 -3.61 7.35 8.04
CA ILE A 19 -3.90 8.04 9.29
C ILE A 19 -2.66 8.87 9.64
N VAL A 20 -2.73 10.17 9.40
CA VAL A 20 -1.68 11.12 9.75
C VAL A 20 -2.08 11.79 11.06
N ARG A 21 -1.28 11.61 12.13
CA ARG A 21 -1.45 12.31 13.41
C ARG A 21 -0.21 13.18 13.67
N PRO A 22 -0.36 14.34 14.33
CA PRO A 22 -1.58 14.88 14.95
C PRO A 22 -2.43 15.81 14.07
N HIS A 23 -1.88 16.31 12.96
CA HIS A 23 -2.58 17.22 12.05
C HIS A 23 -2.92 16.53 10.74
N GLU A 24 -4.13 16.78 10.24
CA GLU A 24 -4.52 16.37 8.90
C GLU A 24 -3.72 17.21 7.90
N PRO A 25 -3.00 16.56 6.96
CA PRO A 25 -2.22 17.28 5.96
C PRO A 25 -3.15 17.97 4.97
N ASP A 26 -2.71 19.12 4.44
CA ASP A 26 -3.40 19.77 3.34
C ASP A 26 -3.44 18.85 2.10
N HIS A 27 -4.39 19.09 1.19
CA HIS A 27 -4.55 18.29 -0.04
C HIS A 27 -3.25 18.10 -0.81
N ASP A 28 -2.43 19.14 -0.91
CA ASP A 28 -1.16 19.12 -1.64
C ASP A 28 -0.06 18.34 -0.89
N GLN A 29 -0.22 18.15 0.42
CA GLN A 29 0.74 17.45 1.27
C GLN A 29 0.54 15.93 1.28
N LEU A 30 -0.64 15.43 0.90
CA LEU A 30 -0.94 13.99 0.84
C LEU A 30 0.06 13.22 -0.02
N ASN A 31 0.51 13.80 -1.14
CA ASN A 31 1.49 13.18 -2.02
C ASN A 31 2.81 12.86 -1.30
N TYR A 32 3.25 13.68 -0.34
CA TYR A 32 4.49 13.39 0.41
C TYR A 32 4.38 12.13 1.27
N TYR A 33 3.19 11.80 1.74
CA TYR A 33 2.94 10.61 2.55
C TYR A 33 2.69 9.36 1.70
N VAL A 34 2.01 9.53 0.56
CA VAL A 34 1.65 8.41 -0.34
C VAL A 34 2.85 7.98 -1.18
N ARG A 35 3.68 8.92 -1.63
CA ARG A 35 4.75 8.65 -2.60
C ARG A 35 5.74 7.56 -2.17
N PRO A 36 6.27 7.52 -0.93
CA PRO A 36 7.18 6.45 -0.51
C PRO A 36 6.53 5.06 -0.61
N ILE A 37 5.24 4.95 -0.26
CA ILE A 37 4.49 3.69 -0.31
C ILE A 37 4.31 3.24 -1.76
N VAL A 38 3.95 4.17 -2.65
CA VAL A 38 3.79 3.88 -4.08
C VAL A 38 5.13 3.48 -4.70
N ASP A 39 6.21 4.18 -4.38
CA ASP A 39 7.56 3.87 -4.88
C ASP A 39 7.99 2.46 -4.44
N ASP A 40 7.73 2.07 -3.19
CA ASP A 40 7.98 0.72 -2.68
C ASP A 40 7.14 -0.34 -3.42
N PHE A 41 5.86 -0.07 -3.69
CA PHE A 41 4.99 -0.97 -4.46
C PHE A 41 5.44 -1.12 -5.91
N VAL A 42 5.84 -0.03 -6.57
CA VAL A 42 6.38 -0.06 -7.94
C VAL A 42 7.67 -0.88 -7.98
N ALA A 43 8.56 -0.69 -7.01
CA ALA A 43 9.77 -1.48 -6.89
C ALA A 43 9.42 -2.96 -6.69
N GLY A 44 8.52 -3.27 -5.77
CA GLY A 44 8.03 -4.62 -5.53
C GLY A 44 7.42 -5.30 -6.75
N TRP A 45 6.60 -4.57 -7.51
CA TRP A 45 5.97 -5.07 -8.73
C TRP A 45 7.01 -5.39 -9.81
N THR A 46 8.03 -4.54 -9.95
CA THR A 46 9.02 -4.66 -11.02
C THR A 46 10.07 -5.74 -10.75
N ARG A 47 10.56 -5.87 -9.51
CA ARG A 47 11.66 -6.79 -9.14
C ARG A 47 11.27 -7.89 -8.16
N GLY A 48 10.05 -7.88 -7.64
CA GLY A 48 9.62 -8.75 -6.54
C GLY A 48 10.15 -8.30 -5.18
N PHE A 49 9.64 -8.94 -4.12
CA PHE A 49 10.14 -8.80 -2.76
C PHE A 49 10.71 -10.14 -2.26
N ARG A 50 11.87 -10.11 -1.63
CA ARG A 50 12.35 -11.22 -0.81
C ARG A 50 11.91 -10.98 0.63
N VAL A 51 10.93 -11.73 1.08
CA VAL A 51 10.47 -11.69 2.48
C VAL A 51 11.21 -12.77 3.26
N SER A 52 11.84 -12.42 4.38
CA SER A 52 12.60 -13.37 5.18
C SER A 52 11.72 -14.29 6.02
N ARG A 53 10.45 -13.92 6.24
CA ARG A 53 9.45 -14.63 7.05
C ARG A 53 8.05 -14.28 6.56
N THR A 54 7.13 -15.23 6.59
CA THR A 54 5.70 -14.98 6.35
C THR A 54 4.88 -15.47 7.54
N ALA A 55 3.61 -15.10 7.64
CA ALA A 55 2.75 -15.57 8.73
C ALA A 55 2.69 -17.11 8.81
N LEU A 56 2.77 -17.78 7.67
CA LEU A 56 2.79 -19.25 7.56
C LEU A 56 4.19 -19.85 7.70
N HIS A 57 5.25 -19.04 7.54
CA HIS A 57 6.65 -19.46 7.61
C HIS A 57 7.42 -18.52 8.56
N PRO A 58 7.23 -18.63 9.89
CA PRO A 58 7.80 -17.71 10.87
C PRO A 58 9.32 -17.87 11.04
N LEU A 59 9.92 -18.94 10.52
CA LEU A 59 11.37 -19.16 10.52
C LEU A 59 12.03 -18.87 9.16
N GLY A 60 11.24 -18.57 8.13
CA GLY A 60 11.68 -18.41 6.75
C GLY A 60 11.18 -19.54 5.87
#